data_AF-A0AAE8SFV4-F1
#
_entry.id   AF-A0AAE8SFV4-F1
#
_cell.length_a   1.000
_cell.length_b   1.000
_cell.length_c   1.000
_cell.angle_alpha   90.00
_cell.angle_beta   90.00
_cell.angle_gamma   90.00
#
_symmetry.space_group_name_H-M   'P 1'
#
loop_
_entity.id
_entity.type
_entity.pdbx_description
1 polymer ?
#
loop_
_entity_poly.entity_id
_entity_poly.type
_entity_poly.pdbx_seq_one_letter_code
_entity_poly.pdbx_strand_id
1 'polypeptide(L)'
;MKSDVAAAMVALANAKRLELNGVKLGGDVIFTAVADEESGSIGTEDILRAGWWADAAIVSEPTGLQIFHARKGFCDIEVVVHGVAAHGSRPDLGVDAISMQGIFFLSLESSSSKFIKVPLALVVT
;
A
#
# COMPACT_ATOMS: atom_id res chain seq x y z
N MET A 1 -11.02 5.46 5.98
CA MET A 1 -10.15 5.28 7.15
C MET A 1 -10.48 6.16 8.35
N LYS A 2 -10.66 7.51 8.26
CA LYS A 2 -10.89 8.32 9.49
C LYS A 2 -12.17 7.96 10.26
N SER A 3 -13.26 7.68 9.55
CA SER A 3 -14.50 7.15 10.14
C SER A 3 -14.28 5.80 10.82
N ASP A 4 -13.42 4.97 10.23
CA ASP A 4 -13.14 3.61 10.67
C ASP A 4 -12.29 3.58 11.95
N VAL A 5 -11.34 4.52 12.06
CA VAL A 5 -10.61 4.80 13.29
C VAL A 5 -11.57 5.23 14.41
N ALA A 6 -12.49 6.16 14.12
CA ALA A 6 -13.47 6.60 15.11
C ALA A 6 -14.38 5.43 15.56
N ALA A 7 -14.84 4.59 14.64
CA ALA A 7 -15.64 3.42 14.96
C ALA A 7 -14.86 2.41 15.84
N ALA A 8 -13.59 2.15 15.53
CA ALA A 8 -12.73 1.28 16.33
C ALA A 8 -12.49 1.84 17.76
N MET A 9 -12.29 3.16 17.89
CA MET A 9 -12.17 3.81 19.21
C MET A 9 -13.46 3.67 20.04
N VAL A 10 -14.64 3.83 19.41
CA VAL A 10 -15.93 3.62 20.08
C VAL A 10 -16.10 2.16 20.50
N ALA A 11 -15.70 1.20 19.65
CA ALA A 11 -15.73 -0.21 19.98
C ALA A 11 -14.83 -0.54 21.18
N LEU A 12 -13.61 -0.01 21.23
CA LEU A 12 -12.70 -0.16 22.37
C LEU A 12 -13.29 0.43 23.66
N ALA A 13 -13.85 1.64 23.59
CA ALA A 13 -14.50 2.28 24.74
C ALA A 13 -15.69 1.45 25.26
N ASN A 14 -16.49 0.87 24.36
CA ASN A 14 -17.59 -0.02 24.72
C ASN A 14 -17.09 -1.33 25.34
N ALA A 15 -16.03 -1.94 24.79
CA ALA A 15 -15.40 -3.13 25.37
C ALA A 15 -14.91 -2.85 26.80
N LYS A 16 -14.25 -1.70 27.02
CA LYS A 16 -13.81 -1.30 28.36
C LYS A 16 -14.99 -1.07 29.32
N ARG A 17 -16.08 -0.47 28.83
CA ARG A 17 -17.30 -0.27 29.63
C ARG A 17 -17.95 -1.59 30.04
N LEU A 18 -17.98 -2.58 29.15
CA LEU A 18 -18.50 -3.92 29.47
C LEU A 18 -17.67 -4.56 30.59
N GLU A 19 -16.34 -4.49 30.47
CA GLU A 19 -15.43 -5.00 31.50
C GLU A 19 -15.65 -4.34 32.86
N LEU A 20 -15.78 -3.01 32.89
CA LEU A 20 -16.07 -2.25 34.12
C LEU A 20 -17.43 -2.62 34.74
N ASN A 21 -18.37 -3.11 33.94
CA ASN A 21 -19.67 -3.60 34.39
C ASN A 21 -19.68 -5.10 34.74
N GLY A 22 -18.50 -5.72 34.86
CA GLY A 22 -18.34 -7.10 35.29
C GLY A 22 -18.44 -8.14 34.17
N VAL A 23 -18.51 -7.73 32.91
CA VAL A 23 -18.45 -8.66 31.77
C VAL A 23 -17.00 -9.03 31.52
N LYS A 24 -16.64 -10.30 31.73
CA LYS A 24 -15.31 -10.79 31.41
C LYS A 24 -15.16 -10.97 29.89
N LEU A 25 -14.22 -10.24 29.29
CA LEU A 25 -13.88 -10.40 27.88
C LEU A 25 -13.14 -11.74 27.65
N GLY A 26 -13.24 -12.27 26.43
CA GLY A 26 -12.58 -13.51 26.03
C GLY A 26 -11.06 -13.41 25.85
N GLY A 27 -10.52 -12.19 25.86
CA GLY A 27 -9.10 -11.89 25.68
C GLY A 27 -8.86 -10.38 25.68
N ASP A 28 -7.62 -10.00 25.39
CA ASP A 28 -7.19 -8.60 25.33
C ASP A 28 -7.65 -7.94 24.02
N VAL A 29 -7.98 -6.66 24.08
CA VAL A 29 -8.30 -5.84 22.90
C VAL A 29 -7.23 -4.78 22.75
N ILE A 30 -6.44 -4.88 21.68
CA ILE A 30 -5.41 -3.92 21.33
C ILE A 30 -5.95 -3.03 20.22
N PHE A 31 -5.79 -1.72 20.37
CA PHE A 31 -6.11 -0.74 19.35
C PHE A 31 -4.85 -0.04 18.85
N THR A 32 -4.69 -0.01 17.53
CA THR A 32 -3.54 0.62 16.88
C THR A 32 -4.02 1.67 15.88
N ALA A 33 -3.67 2.93 16.11
CA ALA A 33 -3.83 3.99 15.13
C ALA A 33 -2.46 4.27 14.50
N VAL A 34 -2.23 3.71 13.32
CA VAL A 34 -0.94 3.78 12.63
C VAL A 34 -0.94 4.91 11.60
N ALA A 35 0.24 5.48 11.37
CA ALA A 35 0.46 6.47 10.32
C ALA A 35 0.99 5.78 9.04
N ASP A 36 0.87 6.51 7.93
CA ASP A 36 1.55 6.21 6.66
C ASP A 36 1.11 4.93 5.93
N GLU A 37 -0.12 4.43 6.16
CA GLU A 37 -0.63 3.24 5.46
C GLU A 37 -0.60 3.39 3.93
N GLU A 38 -0.94 4.59 3.42
CA GLU A 38 -1.05 4.92 1.99
C GLU A 38 0.30 5.00 1.25
N SER A 39 1.44 4.90 1.94
CA SER A 39 2.77 4.98 1.32
C SER A 39 3.66 3.82 1.74
N GLY A 40 4.27 3.89 2.92
CA GLY A 40 5.25 2.89 3.37
C GLY A 40 4.70 1.93 4.42
N SER A 41 3.53 2.18 5.00
CA SER A 41 2.98 1.45 6.14
C SER A 41 3.92 1.41 7.36
N ILE A 42 4.79 2.42 7.53
CA ILE A 42 5.84 2.42 8.57
C ILE A 42 5.26 2.27 9.99
N GLY A 43 4.09 2.86 10.25
CA GLY A 43 3.46 2.77 11.57
C GLY A 43 3.04 1.34 11.93
N THR A 44 2.62 0.55 10.95
CA THR A 44 2.29 -0.87 11.15
C THR A 44 3.56 -1.67 11.40
N GLU A 45 4.62 -1.41 10.62
CA GLU A 45 5.91 -2.07 10.82
C GLU A 45 6.49 -1.79 12.21
N ASP A 46 6.42 -0.55 12.69
CA ASP A 46 6.94 -0.15 14.00
C ASP A 46 6.27 -0.90 15.14
N ILE A 47 4.96 -1.11 15.07
CA ILE A 47 4.20 -1.87 16.07
C ILE A 47 4.65 -3.33 16.09
N LEU A 48 4.82 -3.94 14.92
CA LEU A 48 5.30 -5.32 14.82
C LEU A 48 6.74 -5.44 15.32
N ARG A 49 7.63 -4.51 14.96
CA ARG A 49 9.02 -4.47 15.44
C ARG A 49 9.13 -4.26 16.94
N ALA A 50 8.20 -3.52 17.54
CA ALA A 50 8.10 -3.33 18.98
C ALA A 50 7.61 -4.59 19.74
N GLY A 51 7.24 -5.66 19.03
CA GLY A 51 6.87 -6.94 19.63
C GLY A 51 5.39 -7.06 20.03
N TRP A 52 4.54 -6.14 19.55
CA TRP A 52 3.09 -6.29 19.72
C TRP A 52 2.58 -7.45 18.86
N TRP A 53 1.68 -8.25 19.42
CA TRP A 53 1.10 -9.41 18.75
C TRP A 53 -0.35 -9.61 19.21
N ALA A 54 -1.14 -10.31 18.40
CA ALA A 54 -2.52 -10.69 18.70
C ALA A 54 -2.88 -11.97 17.94
N ASP A 55 -3.88 -12.71 18.44
CA ASP A 55 -4.37 -13.93 17.78
C ASP A 55 -5.08 -13.65 16.44
N ALA A 56 -5.62 -12.43 16.28
CA ALA A 56 -6.29 -11.96 15.08
C ALA A 56 -6.22 -10.43 14.98
N ALA A 57 -6.40 -9.90 13.76
CA ALA A 57 -6.46 -8.46 13.50
C ALA A 57 -7.68 -8.11 12.64
N ILE A 58 -8.29 -6.96 12.92
CA ILE A 58 -9.33 -6.35 12.09
C ILE A 58 -8.77 -5.03 11.58
N VAL A 59 -8.56 -4.94 10.27
CA VAL A 59 -8.19 -3.68 9.60
C VAL A 59 -9.46 -3.07 9.04
N SER A 60 -9.92 -1.99 9.67
CA SER A 60 -11.19 -1.36 9.34
C SER A 60 -11.05 -0.45 8.13
N GLU A 61 -11.43 -1.01 6.98
CA GLU A 61 -11.41 -0.36 5.66
C GLU A 61 -12.84 -0.10 5.17
N PRO A 62 -13.06 0.85 4.25
CA PRO A 62 -14.38 1.19 3.70
C PRO A 62 -14.90 0.10 2.74
N THR A 63 -15.15 -1.08 3.28
CA THR A 63 -15.54 -2.32 2.61
C THR A 63 -17.06 -2.48 2.47
N GLY A 64 -17.84 -1.49 2.92
CA GLY A 64 -19.30 -1.59 2.94
C GLY A 64 -19.82 -2.70 3.87
N LEU A 65 -19.13 -2.92 5.00
CA LEU A 65 -19.42 -4.00 5.98
C LEU A 65 -19.21 -5.42 5.45
N GLN A 66 -18.54 -5.58 4.31
CA GLN A 66 -18.16 -6.88 3.80
C GLN A 66 -16.83 -7.32 4.40
N ILE A 67 -16.73 -8.62 4.69
CA ILE A 67 -15.50 -9.20 5.22
C ILE A 67 -14.62 -9.67 4.06
N PHE A 68 -13.42 -9.13 3.99
CA PHE A 68 -12.38 -9.55 3.05
C PHE A 68 -11.25 -10.24 3.82
N HIS A 69 -10.99 -11.51 3.51
CA HIS A 69 -9.92 -12.28 4.15
C HIS A 69 -8.57 -12.20 3.41
N ALA A 70 -8.54 -11.59 2.22
CA ALA A 70 -7.35 -11.44 1.41
C ALA A 70 -7.42 -10.19 0.54
N ARG A 71 -6.27 -9.54 0.34
CA ARG A 71 -6.05 -8.50 -0.68
C ARG A 71 -4.91 -8.95 -1.59
N LYS A 72 -4.90 -8.48 -2.83
CA LYS A 72 -3.74 -8.65 -3.70
C LYS A 72 -2.57 -7.85 -3.11
N GLY A 73 -1.36 -8.39 -3.19
CA GLY A 73 -0.17 -7.60 -2.94
C GLY A 73 -0.02 -6.50 -4.00
N PHE A 74 0.77 -5.49 -3.67
CA PHE A 74 1.22 -4.47 -4.61
C PHE A 74 2.76 -4.49 -4.67
N CYS A 75 3.32 -3.93 -5.73
CA CYS A 75 4.76 -3.82 -5.93
C CYS A 75 5.00 -2.59 -6.77
N ASP A 76 5.68 -1.60 -6.22
CA ASP A 76 6.10 -0.45 -7.02
C ASP A 76 7.41 -0.79 -7.75
N ILE A 77 7.44 -0.52 -9.05
CA ILE A 77 8.60 -0.81 -9.91
C ILE A 77 9.07 0.51 -10.51
N GLU A 78 10.32 0.85 -10.23
CA GLU A 78 11.02 1.95 -10.88
C GLU A 78 11.78 1.43 -12.11
N VAL A 79 11.61 2.10 -13.26
CA VAL A 79 12.29 1.76 -14.50
C VAL A 79 13.08 2.96 -15.00
N VAL A 80 14.40 2.83 -14.95
CA VAL A 80 15.33 3.85 -15.45
C VAL A 80 15.82 3.44 -16.84
N VAL A 81 15.63 4.31 -17.82
CA VAL A 81 16.03 4.09 -19.22
C VAL A 81 17.17 5.06 -19.56
N HIS A 82 18.33 4.51 -19.91
CA HIS A 82 19.50 5.32 -20.27
C HIS A 82 19.66 5.43 -21.78
N GLY A 83 19.81 6.66 -22.26
CA GLY A 83 20.12 6.98 -23.65
C GLY A 83 21.57 7.45 -23.84
N VAL A 84 21.86 7.96 -25.02
CA VAL A 84 23.15 8.59 -25.37
C VAL A 84 22.86 10.00 -25.87
N ALA A 85 23.42 11.00 -25.18
CA ALA A 85 23.22 12.40 -25.54
C ALA A 85 23.93 12.73 -26.86
N ALA A 86 23.27 13.55 -27.69
CA ALA A 86 23.82 14.08 -28.93
C ALA A 86 23.38 15.52 -29.15
N HIS A 87 24.09 16.24 -30.03
CA HIS A 87 23.66 17.57 -30.46
C HIS A 87 22.32 17.47 -31.20
N GLY A 88 21.39 18.41 -30.98
CA GLY A 88 20.03 18.34 -31.55
C GLY A 88 19.97 18.30 -33.09
N SER A 89 21.03 18.73 -33.78
CA SER A 89 21.16 18.62 -35.24
C SER A 89 21.82 17.31 -35.72
N ARG A 90 22.28 16.46 -34.81
CA ARG A 90 22.94 15.17 -35.08
C ARG A 90 22.29 14.04 -34.27
N PRO A 91 20.97 13.81 -34.43
CA PRO A 91 20.28 12.74 -33.71
C PRO A 91 20.83 11.35 -34.05
N ASP A 92 21.49 11.20 -35.20
CA ASP A 92 22.17 9.98 -35.64
C ASP A 92 23.30 9.52 -34.70
N LEU A 93 23.83 10.43 -33.88
CA LEU A 93 24.90 10.14 -32.91
C LEU A 93 24.37 9.81 -31.50
N GLY A 94 23.07 9.91 -31.28
CA GLY A 94 22.43 9.73 -29.97
C GLY A 94 21.54 8.50 -29.89
N VAL A 95 21.06 8.23 -28.68
CA VAL A 95 20.02 7.25 -28.40
C VAL A 95 18.99 7.93 -27.51
N ASP A 96 17.77 8.08 -28.02
CA ASP A 96 16.69 8.76 -27.32
C ASP A 96 16.07 7.84 -26.26
N ALA A 97 16.36 8.13 -24.99
CA ALA A 97 15.81 7.43 -23.85
C ALA A 97 14.28 7.52 -23.78
N ILE A 98 13.68 8.64 -24.21
CA ILE A 98 12.23 8.87 -24.16
C ILE A 98 11.54 7.94 -25.15
N SER A 99 12.04 7.86 -26.38
CA SER A 99 11.53 6.93 -27.39
C SER A 99 11.65 5.47 -26.92
N MET A 100 12.78 5.08 -26.34
CA MET A 100 12.96 3.72 -25.79
C MET A 100 11.99 3.42 -24.64
N GLN A 101 11.77 4.38 -23.75
CA GLN A 101 10.82 4.24 -22.64
C GLN A 101 9.39 4.08 -23.15
N GLY A 102 9.00 4.81 -24.21
CA GLY A 102 7.69 4.63 -24.86
C GLY A 102 7.49 3.22 -25.43
N ILE A 103 8.52 2.65 -26.08
CA ILE A 103 8.48 1.28 -26.60
C ILE A 103 8.36 0.24 -25.46
N PHE A 104 9.11 0.44 -24.38
CA PHE A 104 9.04 -0.42 -23.20
C PHE A 104 7.62 -0.41 -22.59
N PHE A 105 7.02 0.76 -22.42
CA PHE A 105 5.67 0.89 -21.88
C PHE A 105 4.62 0.17 -22.72
N LEU A 106 4.65 0.34 -24.04
CA LEU A 106 3.73 -0.37 -24.96
C LEU A 106 3.93 -1.90 -24.92
N SER A 107 5.18 -2.34 -24.79
CA SER A 107 5.52 -3.77 -24.67
C SER A 107 4.98 -4.36 -23.35
N LEU A 108 5.03 -3.59 -22.25
CA LEU A 108 4.42 -3.97 -20.99
C LEU A 108 2.90 -4.05 -21.09
N GLU A 109 2.23 -3.04 -21.65
CA GLU A 109 0.77 -3.04 -21.78
C GLU A 109 0.25 -4.22 -22.59
N SER A 110 0.88 -4.53 -23.73
CA SER A 110 0.52 -5.69 -24.57
C SER A 110 0.71 -7.03 -23.86
N SER A 111 1.64 -7.10 -22.90
CA SER A 111 1.92 -8.29 -22.09
C SER A 111 1.10 -8.36 -20.79
N SER A 112 0.44 -7.26 -20.39
CA SER A 112 -0.17 -7.08 -19.07
C SER A 112 -1.35 -8.01 -18.77
N SER A 113 -1.94 -8.64 -19.79
CA SER A 113 -3.10 -9.55 -19.67
C SER A 113 -2.89 -10.72 -18.70
N LYS A 114 -1.65 -11.03 -18.29
CA LYS A 114 -1.33 -12.14 -17.39
C LYS A 114 -0.88 -11.75 -15.97
N PHE A 115 -0.38 -10.54 -15.70
CA PHE A 115 0.33 -10.31 -14.41
C PHE A 115 0.24 -8.91 -13.79
N ILE A 116 -0.17 -7.85 -14.48
CA ILE A 116 0.13 -6.49 -14.01
C ILE A 116 -1.11 -5.60 -14.10
N LYS A 117 -1.75 -5.39 -12.93
CA LYS A 117 -2.55 -4.18 -12.65
C LYS A 117 -1.80 -3.38 -11.59
N VAL A 118 -0.58 -2.99 -11.92
CA VAL A 118 0.32 -2.27 -11.03
C VAL A 118 0.39 -0.83 -11.52
N PRO A 119 0.19 0.18 -10.66
CA PRO A 119 0.46 1.56 -11.05
C PRO A 119 1.97 1.69 -11.35
N LEU A 120 2.31 1.94 -12.62
CA LEU A 120 3.68 2.30 -12.99
C LEU A 120 3.85 3.81 -12.80
N ALA A 121 4.68 4.20 -11.84
CA ALA A 121 5.17 5.56 -11.76
C ALA A 121 6.30 5.73 -12.80
N LEU A 122 6.03 6.49 -13.85
CA LEU A 122 7.04 6.84 -14.84
C LEU A 122 7.85 8.03 -14.32
N VAL A 123 9.02 7.76 -13.74
CA VAL A 123 9.98 8.81 -13.41
C VAL A 123 10.88 9.02 -14.63
N VAL A 124 10.72 10.16 -15.30
CA VAL A 124 11.61 10.61 -16.38
C VAL A 124 12.62 11.56 -15.76
N THR A 125 13.84 11.08 -15.53
CA THR A 125 15.01 11.91 -15.17
C THR A 125 16.00 11.98 -16.30
#